data_AF-A0A382JIK6-F1
#
_entry.id   AF-A0A382JIK6-F1
#
_cell.length_a   1.000
_cell.length_b   1.000
_cell.length_c   1.000
_cell.angle_alpha   90.00
_cell.angle_beta   90.00
_cell.angle_gamma   90.00
#
_symmetry.space_group_name_H-M   'P 1'
#
loop_
_entity.id
_entity.type
_entity.pdbx_description
1 polymer ?
#
loop_
_entity_poly.entity_id
_entity_poly.type
_entity_poly.pdbx_seq_one_letter_code
_entity_poly.pdbx_strand_id
1 'polypeptide(L)'
;MVSPTTSSFTPTRSLDTLGWCDHGWGAVMPFLRNAWYIAAWAEEVTDGPIGRRLLGEKVVLYRLVDGTVVALEDRCCHRALPLSMGCVVGDRLQCGYHGLEYDQTGVCVNVPGQSTIPAGARIKSYPV
;
A
#
# COMPACT_ATOMS: atom_id res chain seq x y z
N MET A 1 -4.32 48.10 49.74
CA MET A 1 -5.15 47.02 49.18
C MET A 1 -5.63 47.45 47.80
N VAL A 2 -5.60 46.50 46.86
CA VAL A 2 -5.98 46.52 45.41
C VAL A 2 -5.25 47.52 44.51
N SER A 3 -4.68 47.20 43.35
CA SER A 3 -4.34 45.99 42.58
C SER A 3 -3.48 46.49 41.40
N PRO A 4 -2.44 45.78 40.92
CA PRO A 4 -1.87 46.07 39.60
C PRO A 4 -2.53 45.18 38.54
N THR A 5 -2.99 45.81 37.46
CA THR A 5 -3.64 45.21 36.30
C THR A 5 -2.61 44.46 35.45
N THR A 6 -2.74 43.14 35.34
CA THR A 6 -1.92 42.33 34.43
C THR A 6 -2.51 42.38 33.02
N SER A 7 -1.86 43.10 32.12
CA SER A 7 -2.18 43.09 30.68
C SER A 7 -1.65 41.80 30.05
N SER A 8 -2.54 40.91 29.63
CA SER A 8 -2.20 39.67 28.92
C SER A 8 -1.84 39.98 27.47
N PHE A 9 -0.54 39.98 27.16
CA PHE A 9 -0.05 39.90 25.78
C PHE A 9 -0.27 38.48 25.24
N THR A 10 -1.00 38.38 24.13
CA THR A 10 -1.11 37.14 23.33
C THR A 10 0.02 37.15 22.31
N PRO A 11 0.92 36.14 22.26
CA PRO A 11 1.86 36.06 21.17
C PRO A 11 1.16 35.48 19.94
N THR A 12 1.01 36.32 18.90
CA THR A 12 0.70 35.88 17.54
C THR A 12 1.85 35.00 17.07
N ARG A 13 1.61 33.70 16.87
CA ARG A 13 2.66 32.77 16.45
C ARG A 13 2.98 33.02 14.97
N SER A 14 4.06 33.74 14.74
CA SER A 14 4.66 34.00 13.42
C SER A 14 5.02 32.69 12.73
N LEU A 15 4.50 32.50 11.52
CA LEU A 15 4.87 31.41 10.61
C LEU A 15 6.22 31.72 9.96
N ASP A 16 7.29 31.80 10.74
CA ASP A 16 8.64 31.99 10.19
C ASP A 16 9.63 31.25 11.07
N THR A 17 9.81 29.95 10.79
CA THR A 17 11.04 29.27 11.17
C THR A 17 11.26 28.04 10.29
N LEU A 18 12.03 28.25 9.22
CA LEU A 18 12.93 27.24 8.68
C LEU A 18 13.96 26.93 9.76
N GLY A 19 13.57 26.09 10.73
CA GLY A 19 14.36 25.69 11.88
C GLY A 19 14.79 24.24 11.75
N TRP A 20 15.92 24.03 11.09
CA TRP A 20 16.57 22.73 10.94
C TRP A 20 17.32 22.37 12.22
N CYS A 21 16.64 22.28 13.38
CA CYS A 21 17.21 21.82 14.65
C CYS A 21 16.06 21.60 15.67
N ASP A 22 15.26 20.55 15.50
CA ASP A 22 14.49 19.97 16.60
C ASP A 22 14.62 18.45 16.54
N HIS A 23 15.37 17.90 17.51
CA HIS A 23 15.57 16.47 17.71
C HIS A 23 14.33 15.82 18.34
N GLY A 24 13.20 15.86 17.62
CA GLY A 24 12.07 14.98 17.85
C GLY A 24 12.20 13.75 16.96
N TRP A 25 12.56 12.60 17.53
CA TRP A 25 12.65 11.28 16.86
C TRP A 25 11.29 10.73 16.32
N GLY A 26 10.36 11.60 15.92
CA GLY A 26 9.05 11.25 15.38
C GLY A 26 8.73 11.86 14.01
N ALA A 27 9.61 12.72 13.45
CA ALA A 27 9.41 13.24 12.11
C ALA A 27 9.86 12.19 11.07
N VAL A 28 8.93 11.31 10.70
CA VAL A 28 9.09 10.43 9.53
C VAL A 28 9.30 11.34 8.33
N MET A 29 10.54 11.42 7.84
CA MET A 29 10.81 12.04 6.54
C MET A 29 9.92 11.33 5.53
N PRO A 30 9.03 12.06 4.82
CA PRO A 30 8.13 11.43 3.88
C PRO A 30 8.93 10.70 2.80
N PHE A 31 8.55 9.47 2.49
CA PHE A 31 9.16 8.72 1.41
C PHE A 31 9.06 9.50 0.09
N LEU A 32 10.12 9.46 -0.72
CA LEU A 32 10.07 10.01 -2.08
C LEU A 32 9.09 9.16 -2.91
N ARG A 33 8.05 9.80 -3.45
CA ARG A 33 7.01 9.15 -4.26
C ARG A 33 7.27 9.42 -5.75
N ASN A 34 6.61 8.65 -6.61
CA ASN A 34 6.72 8.76 -8.07
C ASN A 34 8.17 8.55 -8.58
N ALA A 35 8.88 7.62 -7.94
CA ALA A 35 10.20 7.16 -8.34
C ALA A 35 10.22 5.62 -8.38
N TRP A 36 11.17 5.05 -9.10
CA TRP A 36 11.36 3.60 -9.17
C TRP A 36 12.14 3.08 -7.96
N TYR A 37 11.69 1.94 -7.42
CA TYR A 37 12.30 1.25 -6.30
C TYR A 37 12.47 -0.23 -6.63
N ILE A 38 13.57 -0.83 -6.18
CA ILE A 38 13.80 -2.26 -6.33
C ILE A 38 12.85 -3.01 -5.39
N ALA A 39 11.99 -3.85 -5.95
CA ALA A 39 10.99 -4.62 -5.20
C ALA A 39 11.47 -6.04 -4.84
N ALA A 40 12.16 -6.70 -5.77
CA ALA A 40 12.71 -8.05 -5.65
C ALA A 40 13.70 -8.33 -6.80
N TRP A 41 14.52 -9.37 -6.67
CA TRP A 41 15.20 -10.00 -7.79
C TRP A 41 14.20 -10.79 -8.64
N ALA A 42 14.48 -10.95 -9.94
CA ALA A 42 13.59 -11.68 -10.83
C ALA A 42 13.41 -13.15 -10.37
N GLU A 43 14.48 -13.77 -9.89
CA GLU A 43 14.51 -15.17 -9.47
C GLU A 43 13.77 -15.41 -8.14
N GLU A 44 13.46 -14.36 -7.37
CA GLU A 44 12.64 -14.48 -6.15
C GLU A 44 11.15 -14.62 -6.48
N VAL A 45 10.70 -14.09 -7.63
CA VAL A 45 9.30 -14.18 -8.07
C VAL A 45 9.15 -15.44 -8.91
N THR A 46 8.84 -16.56 -8.23
CA THR A 46 8.68 -17.88 -8.87
C THR A 46 7.20 -18.21 -9.06
N ASP A 47 6.77 -19.42 -8.69
CA ASP A 47 5.42 -19.94 -8.94
C ASP A 47 4.37 -19.39 -7.94
N GLY A 48 4.82 -18.82 -6.82
CA GLY A 48 3.97 -18.32 -5.75
C GLY A 48 4.02 -16.80 -5.59
N PRO A 49 2.98 -16.18 -4.99
CA PRO A 49 3.02 -14.77 -4.70
C PRO A 49 3.97 -14.48 -3.53
N ILE A 50 4.74 -13.40 -3.64
CA ILE A 50 5.62 -12.93 -2.56
C ILE A 50 5.17 -11.56 -2.05
N GLY A 51 5.19 -11.38 -0.74
CA GLY A 51 4.87 -10.10 -0.10
C GLY A 51 6.11 -9.22 0.09
N ARG A 52 5.93 -7.92 -0.08
CA ARG A 52 6.92 -6.87 0.21
C ARG A 52 6.26 -5.69 0.91
N ARG A 53 7.06 -4.93 1.66
CA ARG A 53 6.65 -3.62 2.17
C ARG A 53 7.56 -2.55 1.59
N LEU A 54 7.01 -1.70 0.73
CA LEU A 54 7.72 -0.63 0.03
C LEU A 54 7.11 0.70 0.41
N LEU A 55 7.90 1.64 0.91
CA LEU A 55 7.43 2.98 1.32
C LEU A 55 6.23 2.93 2.30
N GLY A 56 6.19 1.89 3.14
CA GLY A 56 5.10 1.62 4.09
C GLY A 56 3.88 0.90 3.49
N GLU A 57 3.77 0.79 2.17
CA GLU A 57 2.69 0.10 1.44
C GLU A 57 2.99 -1.39 1.33
N LYS A 58 1.96 -2.25 1.47
CA LYS A 58 2.11 -3.70 1.27
C LYS A 58 1.86 -4.02 -0.21
N VAL A 59 2.82 -4.70 -0.83
CA VAL A 59 2.81 -5.03 -2.26
C VAL A 59 3.02 -6.53 -2.41
N VAL A 60 2.25 -7.15 -3.29
CA VAL A 60 2.39 -8.55 -3.66
C VAL A 60 2.93 -8.61 -5.09
N LEU A 61 3.94 -9.44 -5.30
CA LEU A 61 4.51 -9.73 -6.61
C LEU A 61 4.18 -11.17 -6.99
N TYR A 62 3.80 -11.40 -8.24
CA TYR A 62 3.64 -12.76 -8.79
C TYR A 62 3.98 -12.77 -10.28
N ARG A 63 4.10 -13.97 -10.85
CA ARG A 63 4.47 -14.18 -12.26
C ARG A 63 3.32 -14.79 -13.04
N LEU A 64 3.09 -14.27 -14.24
CA LEU A 64 2.18 -14.83 -15.23
C LEU A 64 2.81 -16.04 -15.93
N VAL A 65 2.00 -16.82 -16.64
CA VAL A 65 2.46 -18.00 -17.38
C VAL A 65 3.48 -17.63 -18.47
N ASP A 66 3.37 -16.44 -19.06
CA ASP A 66 4.31 -15.94 -20.08
C ASP A 66 5.62 -15.39 -19.49
N GLY A 67 5.76 -15.41 -18.16
CA GLY A 67 6.93 -14.90 -17.44
C GLY A 67 6.84 -13.44 -17.03
N THR A 68 5.80 -12.70 -17.41
CA THR A 68 5.59 -11.31 -16.99
C THR A 68 5.42 -11.21 -15.48
N VAL A 69 6.08 -10.23 -14.84
CA VAL A 69 5.93 -9.96 -13.41
C VAL A 69 4.83 -8.91 -13.19
N VAL A 70 3.99 -9.15 -12.20
CA VAL A 70 2.90 -8.25 -11.81
C VAL A 70 3.09 -7.81 -10.37
N ALA A 71 2.84 -6.53 -10.08
CA ALA A 71 2.82 -5.97 -8.74
C ALA A 71 1.44 -5.38 -8.40
N LEU A 72 0.81 -5.89 -7.34
CA LEU A 72 -0.50 -5.45 -6.85
C LEU A 72 -0.43 -5.06 -5.37
N GLU A 73 -1.46 -4.40 -4.86
CA GLU A 73 -1.64 -4.19 -3.42
C GLU A 73 -1.81 -5.55 -2.73
N ASP A 74 -1.03 -5.79 -1.68
CA ASP A 74 -1.12 -7.02 -0.89
C ASP A 74 -2.27 -6.95 0.12
N ARG A 75 -3.49 -6.80 -0.42
CA ARG A 75 -4.72 -6.64 0.35
C ARG A 75 -5.93 -7.04 -0.48
N CYS A 76 -6.59 -8.13 -0.13
CA CYS A 76 -7.86 -8.49 -0.72
C CYS A 76 -8.93 -7.40 -0.46
N CYS A 77 -9.64 -6.96 -1.50
CA CYS A 77 -10.66 -5.90 -1.38
C CYS A 77 -11.86 -6.31 -0.51
N HIS A 78 -12.05 -7.61 -0.27
CA HIS A 78 -13.15 -8.13 0.56
C HIS A 78 -12.90 -7.94 2.06
N ARG A 79 -11.84 -8.55 2.63
CA ARG A 79 -11.54 -8.50 4.08
C ARG A 79 -10.06 -8.32 4.40
N ALA A 80 -9.32 -7.72 3.48
CA ALA A 80 -7.93 -7.29 3.67
C ALA A 80 -6.92 -8.39 4.04
N LEU A 81 -7.24 -9.67 3.78
CA LEU A 81 -6.22 -10.73 3.84
C LEU A 81 -5.09 -10.36 2.88
N PRO A 82 -3.81 -10.44 3.31
CA PRO A 82 -2.67 -10.39 2.40
C PRO A 82 -2.86 -11.41 1.26
N LEU A 83 -2.78 -10.95 0.03
CA LEU A 83 -2.85 -11.80 -1.16
C LEU A 83 -1.58 -12.63 -1.34
N SER A 84 -0.47 -12.23 -0.72
CA SER A 84 0.75 -13.05 -0.61
C SER A 84 0.56 -14.32 0.21
N MET A 85 -0.56 -14.45 0.95
CA MET A 85 -0.97 -15.70 1.60
C MET A 85 -1.90 -16.56 0.72
N GLY A 86 -2.12 -16.15 -0.52
CA GLY A 86 -2.90 -16.87 -1.52
C GLY A 86 -2.03 -17.73 -2.44
N CYS A 87 -2.50 -17.91 -3.66
CA CYS A 87 -1.80 -18.65 -4.70
C CYS A 87 -2.03 -18.03 -6.08
N VAL A 88 -1.21 -18.43 -7.06
CA VAL A 88 -1.39 -18.08 -8.47
C VAL A 88 -2.20 -19.20 -9.15
N VAL A 89 -3.24 -18.82 -9.90
CA VAL A 89 -4.12 -19.73 -10.66
C VAL A 89 -4.17 -19.26 -12.10
N GLY A 90 -3.39 -19.90 -12.98
CA GLY A 90 -3.12 -19.38 -14.32
C GLY A 90 -2.44 -18.02 -14.23
N ASP A 91 -3.04 -16.99 -14.82
CA ASP A 91 -2.54 -15.60 -14.77
C ASP A 91 -3.17 -14.75 -13.65
N ARG A 92 -3.91 -15.38 -12.74
CA ARG A 92 -4.68 -14.70 -11.70
C ARG A 92 -4.10 -14.92 -10.32
N LEU A 93 -4.21 -13.90 -9.49
CA LEU A 93 -3.89 -13.99 -8.07
C LEU A 93 -5.15 -14.34 -7.27
N GLN A 94 -5.17 -15.51 -6.65
CA GLN A 94 -6.31 -15.97 -5.84
C GLN A 94 -6.06 -15.71 -4.36
N CYS A 95 -7.02 -15.06 -3.70
CA CYS A 95 -6.99 -14.81 -2.26
C CYS A 95 -7.19 -16.10 -1.45
N GLY A 96 -6.26 -16.39 -0.53
CA GLY A 96 -6.31 -17.58 0.32
C GLY A 96 -7.43 -17.65 1.37
N TYR A 97 -8.32 -16.64 1.46
CA TYR A 97 -9.43 -16.66 2.42
C TYR A 97 -10.75 -17.13 1.80
N HIS A 98 -11.25 -16.41 0.79
CA HIS A 98 -12.53 -16.72 0.14
C HIS A 98 -12.40 -16.97 -1.37
N GLY A 99 -11.18 -17.12 -1.87
CA GLY A 99 -10.93 -17.49 -3.26
C GLY A 99 -11.25 -16.42 -4.31
N LEU A 100 -11.38 -15.13 -3.91
CA LEU A 100 -11.49 -14.05 -4.90
C LEU A 100 -10.24 -14.03 -5.78
N GLU A 101 -10.43 -13.93 -7.09
CA GLU A 101 -9.33 -13.85 -8.05
C GLU A 101 -9.23 -12.45 -8.63
N TYR A 102 -8.00 -12.00 -8.81
CA TYR A 102 -7.65 -10.73 -9.42
C TYR A 102 -6.82 -10.96 -10.67
N ASP A 103 -7.08 -10.18 -11.71
CA ASP A 103 -6.20 -10.13 -12.88
C ASP A 103 -4.97 -9.24 -12.65
N GLN A 104 -4.09 -9.17 -13.64
CA GLN A 104 -2.85 -8.40 -13.59
C GLN A 104 -3.05 -6.88 -13.41
N THR A 105 -4.26 -6.37 -13.65
CA THR A 105 -4.58 -4.95 -13.48
C THR A 105 -5.09 -4.64 -12.07
N GLY A 106 -5.37 -5.67 -11.28
CA GLY A 106 -5.94 -5.59 -9.94
C GLY A 106 -7.48 -5.63 -9.93
N VAL A 107 -8.13 -5.90 -11.06
CA VAL A 107 -9.60 -6.05 -11.12
C VAL A 107 -9.97 -7.44 -10.62
N CYS A 108 -10.99 -7.53 -9.76
CA CYS A 108 -11.54 -8.82 -9.36
C CYS A 108 -12.32 -9.42 -10.52
N VAL A 109 -11.92 -10.62 -10.94
CA VAL A 109 -12.48 -11.32 -12.11
C VAL A 109 -13.22 -12.60 -11.75
N ASN A 110 -13.13 -13.04 -10.49
CA ASN A 110 -13.90 -14.17 -9.97
C ASN A 110 -14.26 -13.95 -8.50
N VAL A 111 -15.51 -14.23 -8.13
CA VAL A 111 -15.99 -14.31 -6.74
C VAL A 111 -16.68 -15.67 -6.58
N PRO A 112 -16.08 -16.63 -5.87
CA PRO A 112 -16.69 -17.94 -5.70
C PRO A 112 -18.11 -17.86 -5.12
N GLY A 113 -19.04 -18.56 -5.75
CA GLY A 113 -20.45 -18.61 -5.34
C GLY A 113 -21.30 -17.41 -5.76
N GLN A 114 -20.76 -16.47 -6.55
CA GLN A 114 -21.49 -15.29 -7.01
C GLN A 114 -21.22 -15.01 -8.49
N SER A 115 -22.29 -14.81 -9.27
CA SER A 115 -22.18 -14.53 -10.71
C SER A 115 -21.89 -13.06 -11.04
N THR A 116 -22.31 -12.14 -10.17
CA THR A 116 -22.18 -10.70 -10.39
C THR A 116 -21.03 -10.15 -9.56
N ILE A 117 -19.96 -9.66 -10.17
CA ILE A 117 -18.86 -9.04 -9.42
C ILE A 117 -19.17 -7.55 -9.21
N PRO A 118 -19.07 -7.01 -7.97
CA PRO A 118 -19.27 -5.58 -7.75
C PRO A 118 -18.29 -4.75 -8.59
N ALA A 119 -18.76 -3.71 -9.29
CA ALA A 119 -17.92 -2.90 -10.17
C ALA A 119 -16.71 -2.21 -9.47
N GLY A 120 -16.79 -2.04 -8.14
CA GLY A 120 -15.72 -1.50 -7.31
C GLY A 120 -14.74 -2.55 -6.75
N ALA A 121 -14.93 -3.84 -7.03
CA ALA A 121 -14.07 -4.91 -6.53
C ALA A 121 -12.73 -4.89 -7.30
N ARG A 122 -11.80 -4.08 -6.81
CA ARG A 122 -10.45 -3.93 -7.36
C ARG A 122 -9.45 -3.56 -6.27
N ILE A 123 -8.19 -3.74 -6.59
CA ILE A 123 -7.04 -3.36 -5.78
C ILE A 123 -6.08 -2.51 -6.61
N LYS A 124 -5.17 -1.80 -5.96
CA LYS A 124 -4.17 -0.98 -6.66
C LYS A 124 -3.17 -1.90 -7.39
N SER A 125 -2.84 -1.54 -8.63
CA SER A 125 -1.71 -2.10 -9.38
C SER A 125 -0.56 -1.10 -9.44
N TYR A 126 0.66 -1.61 -9.59
CA TYR A 126 1.88 -0.83 -9.71
C TYR A 126 2.58 -1.17 -11.03
N PRO A 127 3.20 -0.19 -11.71
CA PRO A 127 4.02 -0.47 -12.88
C PRO A 127 5.27 -1.28 -12.45
N VAL A 128 5.67 -2.21 -13.31
CA VAL A 128 6.87 -3.06 -13.17
C VAL A 128 7.79 -2.82 -14.37
#